data_AF-A0A7W1DB52-F1
#
_entry.id   AF-A0A7W1DB52-F1
#
_cell.length_a   1.000
_cell.length_b   1.000
_cell.length_c   1.000
_cell.angle_alpha   90.00
_cell.angle_beta   90.00
_cell.angle_gamma   90.00
#
_symmetry.space_group_name_H-M   'P 1'
#
loop_
_entity.id
_entity.type
_entity.pdbx_description
1 polymer ?
#
loop_
_entity_poly.entity_id
_entity_poly.type
_entity_poly.pdbx_seq_one_letter_code
_entity_poly.pdbx_strand_id
1 'polypeptide(L)'
;MMRFILIVSFSLFLSGCHQSDTPQPEPSSTRTITLGDEPKAQGENLPDAIKIRVQISSAADLRVKAGQKIRRGDVIADRRRERELLEKQIVRLRQQREAILLSVKRLDNLSQTKEESLRLEQATMPASDFSASAAEIKQAENNLSLSASLVEKQKAKIAKLKTLRFENLETILSHEQVKLEELEAKESASRDNLQLARAQLATTKANRAYLEQKDRLEIEKQKFIRREAMQNLEIQQAQLQANLQSIEKQTIDSEQQLARTRVVRASFAGTVEKIIWESQTNDEISVVIFIDVAGDDSQSPKL
;
A
#
# COMPACT_ATOMS: atom_id res chain seq x y z
N MET A 1 19.09 -14.80 -38.22
CA MET A 1 19.41 -14.03 -37.01
C MET A 1 19.81 -15.00 -35.90
N MET A 2 21.12 -15.12 -35.67
CA MET A 2 21.69 -16.04 -34.67
C MET A 2 21.52 -15.47 -33.26
N ARG A 3 21.05 -16.30 -32.33
CA ARG A 3 21.12 -16.04 -30.89
C ARG A 3 22.17 -16.98 -30.29
N PHE A 4 23.33 -16.42 -29.95
CA PHE A 4 24.34 -17.06 -29.12
C PHE A 4 23.84 -17.06 -27.67
N ILE A 5 23.67 -18.24 -27.08
CA ILE A 5 23.46 -18.44 -25.65
C ILE A 5 24.82 -18.82 -25.07
N LEU A 6 25.38 -17.93 -24.27
CA LEU A 6 26.69 -18.08 -23.62
C LEU A 6 26.44 -18.73 -22.24
N ILE A 7 26.72 -20.02 -22.15
CA ILE A 7 26.71 -20.80 -20.90
C ILE A 7 28.04 -20.53 -20.20
N VAL A 8 28.01 -19.76 -19.12
CA VAL A 8 29.19 -19.56 -18.25
C VAL A 8 29.16 -20.64 -17.17
N SER A 9 29.99 -21.65 -17.38
CA SER A 9 30.40 -22.63 -16.37
C SER A 9 31.14 -21.93 -15.23
N PHE A 10 30.62 -22.01 -14.01
CA PHE A 10 31.32 -21.55 -12.81
C PHE A 10 31.95 -22.76 -12.11
N SER A 11 33.28 -22.85 -12.25
CA SER A 11 34.12 -23.94 -11.77
C SER A 11 34.25 -23.93 -10.25
N LEU A 12 34.03 -25.09 -9.63
CA LEU A 12 34.49 -25.41 -8.27
C LEU A 12 36.02 -25.35 -8.21
N PHE A 13 36.56 -24.53 -7.32
CA PHE A 13 37.94 -24.67 -6.84
C PHE A 13 37.92 -25.19 -5.40
N LEU A 14 38.41 -26.42 -5.24
CA LEU A 14 38.96 -26.94 -4.00
C LEU A 14 40.34 -26.30 -3.76
N SER A 15 40.56 -25.83 -2.54
CA SER A 15 41.87 -25.66 -1.89
C SER A 15 41.56 -25.67 -0.39
N GLY A 16 42.14 -26.52 0.45
CA GLY A 16 43.51 -27.03 0.44
C GLY A 16 44.19 -26.44 1.68
N CYS A 17 44.49 -27.29 2.65
CA CYS A 17 44.86 -26.99 4.03
C CYS A 17 45.96 -25.94 4.20
N HIS A 18 45.77 -25.03 5.17
CA HIS A 18 46.87 -24.41 5.90
C HIS A 18 46.61 -24.48 7.40
N GLN A 19 47.34 -25.40 8.02
CA GLN A 19 47.49 -25.59 9.44
C GLN A 19 48.55 -24.58 9.89
N SER A 20 48.15 -23.58 10.67
CA SER A 20 49.08 -22.71 11.38
C SER A 20 48.82 -22.88 12.87
N ASP A 21 49.86 -23.35 13.55
CA ASP A 21 49.92 -23.50 14.99
C ASP A 21 49.55 -22.19 15.68
N THR A 22 48.59 -22.27 16.59
CA THR A 22 48.25 -21.19 17.52
C THR A 22 49.15 -21.34 18.74
N PRO A 23 50.01 -20.37 19.06
CA PRO A 23 50.62 -20.30 20.38
C PRO A 23 49.55 -19.88 21.38
N GLN A 24 49.36 -20.76 22.35
CA GLN A 24 48.60 -20.57 23.59
C GLN A 24 49.05 -19.28 24.31
N PRO A 25 48.16 -18.30 24.53
CA PRO A 25 48.46 -17.21 25.45
C PRO A 25 48.25 -17.69 26.89
N GLU A 26 49.31 -17.59 27.70
CA GLU A 26 49.23 -17.65 29.15
C GLU A 26 48.29 -16.55 29.68
N PRO A 27 47.55 -16.83 30.78
CA PRO A 27 46.54 -15.92 31.30
C PRO A 27 47.19 -14.69 31.94
N SER A 28 47.27 -13.59 31.19
CA SER A 28 47.50 -12.27 31.77
C SER A 28 46.23 -11.85 32.52
N SER A 29 46.29 -11.95 33.84
CA SER A 29 45.27 -11.48 34.78
C SER A 29 44.84 -10.05 34.43
N THR A 30 43.70 -9.91 33.76
CA THR A 30 43.04 -8.63 33.53
C THR A 30 41.99 -8.49 34.61
N ARG A 31 42.28 -7.69 35.64
CA ARG A 31 41.23 -7.20 36.56
C ARG A 31 40.34 -6.24 35.78
N THR A 32 39.16 -6.71 35.40
CA THR A 32 38.03 -5.86 35.02
C THR A 32 37.56 -5.11 36.26
N ILE A 33 37.79 -3.79 36.32
CA ILE A 33 37.11 -2.92 37.28
C ILE A 33 35.81 -2.47 36.63
N THR A 34 34.71 -3.14 36.97
CA THR A 34 33.34 -2.67 36.75
C THR A 34 33.09 -1.48 37.67
N LEU A 35 32.76 -0.32 37.10
CA LEU A 35 32.55 0.93 37.84
C LEU A 35 31.13 0.96 38.41
N GLY A 36 31.04 0.69 39.71
CA GLY A 36 29.82 0.74 40.50
C GLY A 36 30.14 0.53 41.98
N ASP A 37 31.08 1.30 42.52
CA ASP A 37 31.20 1.62 43.95
C ASP A 37 32.29 2.69 44.12
N GLU A 38 32.00 3.73 44.91
CA GLU A 38 32.98 4.71 45.36
C GLU A 38 33.99 4.05 46.33
N PRO A 39 35.31 4.13 46.10
CA PRO A 39 36.27 3.91 47.17
C PRO A 39 36.66 5.26 47.79
N LYS A 40 36.42 5.35 49.10
CA LYS A 40 37.06 6.31 50.01
C LYS A 40 38.58 6.24 49.86
N ALA A 41 39.21 7.40 49.89
CA ALA A 41 40.67 7.57 49.88
C ALA A 41 41.31 6.87 51.09
N GLN A 42 42.09 5.83 50.83
CA GLN A 42 43.19 5.36 51.69
C GLN A 42 44.28 4.79 50.77
N GLY A 43 45.53 5.21 51.01
CA GLY A 43 46.66 4.99 50.11
C GLY A 43 46.99 3.52 49.86
N GLU A 44 46.94 3.12 48.60
CA GLU A 44 47.55 1.92 48.05
C GLU A 44 48.22 2.32 46.73
N ASN A 45 49.49 1.94 46.56
CA ASN A 45 50.39 2.27 45.44
C ASN A 45 49.67 2.40 44.09
N LEU A 46 49.35 3.64 43.67
CA LEU A 46 49.01 3.88 42.28
C LEU A 46 50.30 3.66 41.46
N PRO A 47 50.26 2.90 40.35
CA PRO A 47 51.42 2.75 39.49
C PRO A 47 51.86 4.12 38.99
N ASP A 48 53.17 4.35 38.93
CA ASP A 48 53.76 5.64 38.48
C ASP A 48 53.17 6.08 37.14
N ALA A 49 52.90 5.15 36.22
CA ALA A 49 52.24 5.41 34.95
C ALA A 49 50.95 4.59 34.77
N ILE A 50 49.86 5.26 34.39
CA ILE A 50 48.58 4.62 34.01
C ILE A 50 48.38 4.71 32.50
N LYS A 51 48.02 3.57 31.90
CA LYS A 51 47.70 3.42 30.47
C LYS A 51 46.19 3.56 30.24
N ILE A 52 45.77 4.56 29.47
CA ILE A 52 44.38 4.73 29.01
C ILE A 52 44.33 4.47 27.51
N ARG A 53 43.48 3.53 27.07
CA ARG A 53 43.17 3.31 25.66
C ARG A 53 41.86 4.02 25.32
N VAL A 54 41.88 4.83 24.27
CA VAL A 54 40.73 5.60 23.80
C VAL A 54 40.55 5.38 22.30
N GLN A 55 39.29 5.24 21.87
CA GLN A 55 38.91 5.18 20.48
C GLN A 55 38.31 6.52 20.04
N ILE A 56 38.90 7.14 19.02
CA ILE A 56 38.49 8.44 18.49
C ILE A 56 38.28 8.37 16.98
N SER A 57 37.37 9.18 16.44
CA SER A 57 37.09 9.26 14.99
C SER A 57 38.11 10.13 14.23
N SER A 58 38.68 11.14 14.90
CA SER A 58 39.64 12.07 14.29
C SER A 58 40.68 12.51 15.32
N ALA A 59 41.88 12.86 14.86
CA ALA A 59 42.92 13.42 15.73
C ALA A 59 42.47 14.70 16.46
N ALA A 60 41.53 15.46 15.89
CA ALA A 60 40.96 16.67 16.51
C ALA A 60 40.04 16.38 17.72
N ASP A 61 39.65 15.12 17.92
CA ASP A 61 38.81 14.71 19.05
C ASP A 61 39.63 14.52 20.33
N LEU A 62 40.96 14.36 20.22
CA LEU A 62 41.87 14.31 21.36
C LEU A 62 42.05 15.72 21.94
N ARG A 63 41.80 15.87 23.25
CA ARG A 63 41.80 17.17 23.94
C ARG A 63 43.05 17.42 24.77
N VAL A 64 43.92 16.42 24.86
CA VAL A 64 45.16 16.46 25.62
C VAL A 64 46.38 16.40 24.72
N LYS A 65 47.48 17.03 25.15
CA LYS A 65 48.80 16.98 24.49
C LYS A 65 49.83 16.35 25.41
N ALA A 66 50.90 15.79 24.85
CA ALA A 66 52.04 15.32 25.64
C ALA A 66 52.63 16.50 26.45
N GLY A 67 53.00 16.23 27.70
CA GLY A 67 53.47 17.21 28.68
C GLY A 67 52.35 18.02 29.37
N GLN A 68 51.08 17.82 29.02
CA GLN A 68 49.97 18.54 29.66
C GLN A 68 49.65 17.95 31.04
N LYS A 69 49.52 18.81 32.05
CA LYS A 69 48.94 18.46 33.34
C LYS A 69 47.43 18.36 33.21
N ILE A 70 46.85 17.26 33.69
CA ILE A 70 45.42 16.98 33.68
C ILE A 70 44.94 16.74 35.11
N ARG A 71 43.77 17.25 35.44
CA ARG A 71 43.09 17.00 36.71
C ARG A 71 42.07 15.90 36.56
N ARG A 72 41.69 15.28 37.68
CA ARG A 72 40.57 14.35 37.71
C ARG A 72 39.32 15.05 37.18
N GLY A 73 38.65 14.41 36.21
CA GLY A 73 37.46 14.93 35.54
C GLY A 73 37.73 15.72 34.26
N ASP A 74 38.98 16.06 33.95
CA ASP A 74 39.34 16.73 32.69
C ASP A 74 39.03 15.84 31.48
N VAL A 75 38.62 16.45 30.38
CA VAL A 75 38.24 15.73 29.17
C VAL A 75 39.49 15.32 28.41
N ILE A 76 39.67 14.02 28.22
CA ILE A 76 40.79 13.43 27.48
C ILE A 76 40.46 13.35 25.99
N ALA A 77 39.25 12.89 25.67
CA ALA A 77 38.77 12.82 24.29
C ALA A 77 37.28 13.15 24.23
N ASP A 78 36.90 13.90 23.20
CA ASP A 78 35.53 14.26 22.91
C ASP A 78 35.27 14.27 21.41
N ARG A 79 34.48 13.28 20.97
CA ARG A 79 33.97 13.13 19.60
C ARG A 79 32.81 14.11 19.33
N ARG A 80 33.03 15.40 19.63
CA ARG A 80 32.00 16.45 19.59
C ARG A 80 31.40 16.63 18.19
N ARG A 81 32.23 16.60 17.14
CA ARG A 81 31.77 16.78 15.75
C ARG A 81 30.82 15.66 15.33
N GLU A 82 31.14 14.42 15.69
CA GLU A 82 30.29 13.28 15.40
C GLU A 82 28.95 13.36 16.14
N ARG A 83 28.95 13.75 17.43
CA ARG A 83 27.70 14.01 18.17
C ARG A 83 26.85 15.07 17.48
N GLU A 84 27.44 16.21 17.13
CA GLU A 84 26.73 17.29 16.43
C GLU A 84 26.17 16.84 15.07
N LEU A 85 26.88 15.97 14.34
CA LEU A 85 26.39 15.40 13.08
C LEU A 85 25.22 14.43 13.31
N LEU A 86 25.33 13.52 14.27
CA LEU A 86 24.28 12.57 14.63
C LEU A 86 23.03 13.29 15.16
N GLU A 87 23.18 14.32 15.99
CA GLU A 87 22.07 15.16 16.46
C GLU A 87 21.35 15.84 15.28
N LYS A 88 22.10 16.43 14.35
CA LYS A 88 21.53 17.03 13.12
C LYS A 88 20.82 15.99 12.27
N GLN A 89 21.38 14.80 12.14
CA GLN A 89 20.78 13.69 11.40
C GLN A 89 19.46 13.24 12.04
N ILE A 90 19.43 13.05 13.37
CA ILE A 90 18.21 12.71 14.12
C ILE A 90 17.13 13.77 13.92
N VAL A 91 17.47 15.06 14.03
CA VAL A 91 16.51 16.14 13.80
C VAL A 91 15.93 16.09 12.38
N ARG A 92 16.79 15.86 11.36
CA ARG A 92 16.33 15.72 9.97
C ARG A 92 15.41 14.51 9.79
N LEU A 93 15.77 13.35 10.34
CA LEU A 93 14.96 12.13 10.24
C LEU A 93 13.60 12.31 10.92
N ARG A 94 13.55 12.97 12.09
CA ARG A 94 12.29 13.30 12.77
C ARG A 94 11.41 14.25 11.94
N GLN A 95 11.99 15.27 11.31
CA GLN A 95 11.25 16.15 10.40
C GLN A 95 10.67 15.39 9.20
N GLN A 96 11.45 14.47 8.61
CA GLN A 96 10.97 13.62 7.52
C GLN A 96 9.83 12.70 7.98
N ARG A 97 9.93 12.12 9.17
CA ARG A 97 8.86 11.31 9.78
C ARG A 97 7.56 12.09 9.92
N GLU A 98 7.61 13.31 10.46
CA GLU A 98 6.42 14.16 10.60
C GLU A 98 5.79 14.51 9.24
N ALA A 99 6.60 14.77 8.21
CA ALA A 99 6.11 15.02 6.86
C ALA A 99 5.37 13.79 6.26
N ILE A 100 5.88 12.58 6.52
CA ILE A 100 5.25 11.33 6.07
C ILE A 100 3.96 11.08 6.85
N LEU A 101 3.94 11.30 8.17
CA LEU A 101 2.73 11.18 9.00
C LEU A 101 1.61 12.10 8.52
N LEU A 102 1.93 13.34 8.16
CA LEU A 102 0.97 14.26 7.54
C LEU A 102 0.43 13.71 6.21
N SER A 103 1.28 13.08 5.41
CA SER A 103 0.89 12.47 4.14
C SER A 103 -0.01 11.26 4.34
N VAL A 104 0.28 10.40 5.33
CA VAL A 104 -0.58 9.27 5.73
C VAL A 104 -1.96 9.78 6.15
N LYS A 105 -2.02 10.78 7.04
CA LYS A 105 -3.28 11.37 7.51
C LYS A 105 -4.12 11.96 6.36
N ARG A 106 -3.48 12.60 5.38
CA ARG A 106 -4.16 13.11 4.19
C ARG A 106 -4.77 11.98 3.37
N LEU A 107 -4.04 10.88 3.16
CA LEU A 107 -4.55 9.73 2.43
C LEU A 107 -5.70 9.04 3.18
N ASP A 108 -5.61 8.88 4.50
CA ASP A 108 -6.67 8.24 5.28
C ASP A 108 -7.99 9.02 5.19
N ASN A 109 -7.92 10.35 5.26
CA ASN A 109 -9.10 11.20 5.06
C ASN A 109 -9.69 11.06 3.64
N LEU A 110 -8.84 10.94 2.62
CA LEU A 110 -9.29 10.71 1.24
C LEU A 110 -9.95 9.34 1.08
N SER A 111 -9.40 8.29 1.72
CA SER A 111 -9.97 6.94 1.71
C SER A 111 -11.37 6.92 2.30
N GLN A 112 -11.57 7.53 3.48
CA GLN A 112 -12.87 7.59 4.15
C GLN A 112 -13.92 8.31 3.31
N THR A 113 -13.57 9.47 2.76
CA THR A 113 -14.48 10.26 1.90
C THR A 113 -14.86 9.49 0.63
N LYS A 114 -13.91 8.72 0.10
CA LYS A 114 -14.14 7.89 -1.08
C LYS A 114 -15.04 6.72 -0.73
N GLU A 115 -14.79 5.97 0.34
CA GLU A 115 -15.65 4.85 0.75
C GLU A 115 -17.12 5.23 0.98
N GLU A 116 -17.35 6.41 1.53
CA GLU A 116 -18.70 6.89 1.83
C GLU A 116 -19.48 7.25 0.56
N SER A 117 -18.83 7.89 -0.43
CA SER A 117 -19.46 8.15 -1.74
C SER A 117 -19.76 6.86 -2.53
N LEU A 118 -19.05 5.76 -2.25
CA LEU A 118 -19.23 4.47 -2.95
C LEU A 118 -20.51 3.71 -2.55
N ARG A 119 -21.08 3.98 -1.37
CA ARG A 119 -22.30 3.32 -0.88
C ARG A 119 -23.59 3.85 -1.52
N LEU A 120 -23.60 5.08 -2.01
CA LEU A 120 -24.81 5.79 -2.44
C LEU A 120 -25.19 5.56 -3.91
N GLU A 121 -24.38 4.83 -4.68
CA GLU A 121 -24.45 4.86 -6.15
C GLU A 121 -24.99 3.57 -6.80
N GLN A 122 -25.94 2.87 -6.15
CA GLN A 122 -26.69 1.80 -6.81
C GLN A 122 -28.02 2.32 -7.35
N ALA A 123 -27.95 3.17 -8.37
CA ALA A 123 -29.13 3.48 -9.17
C ALA A 123 -29.51 2.24 -9.99
N THR A 124 -30.46 1.45 -9.49
CA THR A 124 -31.05 0.35 -10.27
C THR A 124 -32.09 0.91 -11.22
N MET A 125 -32.10 0.43 -12.47
CA MET A 125 -33.17 0.76 -13.40
C MET A 125 -34.56 0.45 -12.80
N PRO A 126 -35.57 1.28 -13.07
CA PRO A 126 -36.93 0.99 -12.63
C PRO A 126 -37.38 -0.36 -13.20
N ALA A 127 -38.16 -1.12 -12.43
CA ALA A 127 -38.67 -2.41 -12.84
C ALA A 127 -39.41 -2.29 -14.19
N SER A 128 -39.22 -3.28 -15.08
CA SER A 128 -39.87 -3.27 -16.39
C SER A 128 -41.38 -3.49 -16.22
N ASP A 129 -42.18 -2.56 -16.73
CA ASP A 129 -43.62 -2.70 -16.82
C ASP A 129 -44.05 -2.85 -18.29
N PHE A 130 -44.74 -3.95 -18.59
CA PHE A 130 -45.29 -4.27 -19.92
C PHE A 130 -46.81 -4.41 -19.88
N SER A 131 -47.46 -3.95 -18.80
CA SER A 131 -48.90 -4.07 -18.57
C SER A 131 -49.73 -3.44 -19.69
N ALA A 132 -49.32 -2.27 -20.19
CA ALA A 132 -49.98 -1.58 -21.30
C ALA A 132 -49.98 -2.42 -22.60
N SER A 133 -48.81 -2.90 -23.02
CA SER A 133 -48.69 -3.75 -24.22
C SER A 133 -49.42 -5.09 -24.07
N ALA A 134 -49.48 -5.65 -22.85
CA ALA A 134 -50.26 -6.86 -22.58
C ALA A 134 -51.77 -6.60 -22.71
N ALA A 135 -52.25 -5.44 -22.25
CA ALA A 135 -53.64 -5.04 -22.42
C ALA A 135 -54.02 -4.83 -23.90
N GLU A 136 -53.14 -4.20 -24.69
CA GLU A 136 -53.32 -4.00 -26.12
C GLU A 136 -53.42 -5.32 -26.89
N ILE A 137 -52.54 -6.29 -26.61
CA ILE A 137 -52.61 -7.63 -27.21
C ILE A 137 -53.94 -8.30 -26.87
N LYS A 138 -54.36 -8.25 -25.60
CA LYS A 138 -55.62 -8.86 -25.17
C LYS A 138 -56.83 -8.22 -25.88
N GLN A 139 -56.82 -6.91 -26.07
CA GLN A 139 -57.86 -6.22 -26.83
C GLN A 139 -57.87 -6.66 -28.30
N ALA A 140 -56.70 -6.77 -28.94
CA ALA A 140 -56.58 -7.24 -30.31
C ALA A 140 -57.03 -8.70 -30.48
N GLU A 141 -56.72 -9.58 -29.52
CA GLU A 141 -57.19 -10.98 -29.50
C GLU A 141 -58.72 -11.07 -29.40
N ASN A 142 -59.33 -10.27 -28.53
CA ASN A 142 -60.79 -10.20 -28.40
C ASN A 142 -61.45 -9.73 -29.70
N ASN A 143 -60.87 -8.70 -30.34
CA ASN A 143 -61.39 -8.19 -31.62
C ASN A 143 -61.29 -9.23 -32.74
N LEU A 144 -60.15 -9.92 -32.84
CA LEU A 144 -59.98 -11.01 -33.81
C LEU A 144 -60.96 -12.16 -33.57
N SER A 145 -61.16 -12.55 -32.31
CA SER A 145 -62.14 -13.58 -31.94
C SER A 145 -63.56 -13.18 -32.33
N LEU A 146 -63.93 -11.92 -32.09
CA LEU A 146 -65.24 -11.38 -32.46
C LEU A 146 -65.42 -11.34 -33.98
N SER A 147 -64.44 -10.83 -34.74
CA SER A 147 -64.51 -10.78 -36.20
C SER A 147 -64.59 -12.17 -36.83
N ALA A 148 -63.80 -13.14 -36.34
CA ALA A 148 -63.84 -14.52 -36.82
C ALA A 148 -65.20 -15.17 -36.53
N SER A 149 -65.78 -14.94 -35.36
CA SER A 149 -67.14 -15.42 -35.03
C SER A 149 -68.20 -14.85 -35.98
N LEU A 150 -68.08 -13.58 -36.37
CA LEU A 150 -69.00 -12.94 -37.33
C LEU A 150 -68.87 -13.53 -38.73
N VAL A 151 -67.65 -13.77 -39.20
CA VAL A 151 -67.38 -14.44 -40.49
C VAL A 151 -68.01 -15.84 -40.49
N GLU A 152 -67.78 -16.64 -39.45
CA GLU A 152 -68.35 -17.99 -39.34
C GLU A 152 -69.89 -17.98 -39.34
N LYS A 153 -70.50 -17.06 -38.57
CA LYS A 153 -71.97 -16.89 -38.56
C LYS A 153 -72.50 -16.51 -39.95
N GLN A 154 -71.80 -15.65 -40.67
CA GLN A 154 -72.19 -15.22 -42.02
C GLN A 154 -72.04 -16.36 -43.04
N LYS A 155 -70.94 -17.13 -42.99
CA LYS A 155 -70.75 -18.33 -43.81
C LYS A 155 -71.86 -19.35 -43.58
N ALA A 156 -72.20 -19.61 -42.32
CA ALA A 156 -73.31 -20.49 -41.97
C ALA A 156 -74.67 -19.97 -42.47
N LYS A 157 -74.91 -18.66 -42.44
CA LYS A 157 -76.12 -18.03 -42.98
C LYS A 157 -76.22 -18.24 -44.49
N ILE A 158 -75.15 -17.99 -45.23
CA ILE A 158 -75.10 -18.21 -46.69
C ILE A 158 -75.32 -19.69 -47.02
N ALA A 159 -74.70 -20.61 -46.26
CA ALA A 159 -74.90 -22.05 -46.44
C ALA A 159 -76.38 -22.45 -46.26
N LYS A 160 -77.07 -21.91 -45.25
CA LYS A 160 -78.51 -22.14 -45.04
C LYS A 160 -79.36 -21.55 -46.18
N LEU A 161 -79.08 -20.32 -46.61
CA LEU A 161 -79.82 -19.67 -47.70
C LEU A 161 -79.75 -20.48 -49.00
N LYS A 162 -78.58 -21.07 -49.31
CA LYS A 162 -78.42 -21.95 -50.48
C LYS A 162 -79.32 -23.20 -50.49
N THR A 163 -79.82 -23.62 -49.33
CA THR A 163 -80.73 -24.78 -49.23
C THR A 163 -82.21 -24.43 -49.41
N LEU A 164 -82.55 -23.14 -49.30
CA LEU A 164 -83.92 -22.64 -49.41
C LEU A 164 -84.26 -22.32 -50.87
N ARG A 165 -85.53 -22.48 -51.26
CA ARG A 165 -86.02 -22.13 -52.60
C ARG A 165 -87.13 -21.08 -52.49
N PHE A 166 -86.87 -19.87 -52.95
CA PHE A 166 -87.84 -18.77 -53.03
C PHE A 166 -87.39 -17.73 -54.08
N GLU A 167 -88.31 -16.85 -54.49
CA GLU A 167 -88.06 -15.80 -55.48
C GLU A 167 -86.97 -14.81 -55.01
N ASN A 168 -86.13 -14.32 -55.94
CA ASN A 168 -85.01 -13.39 -55.69
C ASN A 168 -83.81 -13.94 -54.89
N LEU A 169 -83.68 -15.27 -54.76
CA LEU A 169 -82.58 -15.92 -54.04
C LEU A 169 -81.19 -15.46 -54.52
N GLU A 170 -81.00 -15.29 -55.83
CA GLU A 170 -79.70 -14.93 -56.42
C GLU A 170 -79.25 -13.52 -56.02
N THR A 171 -80.16 -12.54 -56.03
CA THR A 171 -79.88 -11.18 -55.58
C THR A 171 -79.54 -11.13 -54.08
N ILE A 172 -80.25 -11.91 -53.26
CA ILE A 172 -79.98 -12.02 -51.81
C ILE A 172 -78.63 -12.66 -51.56
N LEU A 173 -78.30 -13.75 -52.28
CA LEU A 173 -76.99 -14.40 -52.17
C LEU A 173 -75.85 -13.45 -52.55
N SER A 174 -76.02 -12.65 -53.61
CA SER A 174 -75.04 -11.64 -54.01
C SER A 174 -74.79 -10.61 -52.91
N HIS A 175 -75.85 -10.03 -52.34
CA HIS A 175 -75.73 -9.09 -51.22
C HIS A 175 -75.04 -9.71 -49.99
N GLU A 176 -75.42 -10.94 -49.61
CA GLU A 176 -74.81 -11.62 -48.46
C GLU A 176 -73.34 -12.00 -48.72
N GLN A 177 -72.95 -12.22 -49.97
CA GLN A 177 -71.57 -12.48 -50.38
C GLN A 177 -70.69 -11.23 -50.24
N VAL A 178 -71.20 -10.06 -50.66
CA VAL A 178 -70.49 -8.76 -50.44
C VAL A 178 -70.31 -8.50 -48.94
N LYS A 179 -71.33 -8.80 -48.14
CA LYS A 179 -71.24 -8.67 -46.67
C LYS A 179 -70.22 -9.64 -46.06
N LEU A 180 -70.10 -10.85 -46.60
CA LEU A 180 -69.07 -11.79 -46.18
C LEU A 180 -67.67 -11.24 -46.49
N GLU A 181 -67.46 -10.72 -47.69
CA GLU A 181 -66.18 -10.11 -48.09
C GLU A 181 -65.79 -8.94 -47.16
N GLU A 182 -66.76 -8.08 -46.80
CA GLU A 182 -66.52 -7.01 -45.82
C GLU A 182 -66.12 -7.55 -44.44
N LEU A 183 -66.75 -8.63 -43.97
CA LEU A 183 -66.41 -9.27 -42.69
C LEU A 183 -65.04 -9.96 -42.75
N GLU A 184 -64.70 -10.60 -43.87
CA GLU A 184 -63.39 -11.22 -44.08
C GLU A 184 -62.27 -10.16 -44.13
N ALA A 185 -62.52 -9.00 -44.75
CA ALA A 185 -61.62 -7.86 -44.71
C ALA A 185 -61.42 -7.34 -43.27
N LYS A 186 -62.49 -7.26 -42.46
CA LYS A 186 -62.41 -6.89 -41.03
C LYS A 186 -61.66 -7.92 -40.19
N GLU A 187 -61.83 -9.21 -40.47
CA GLU A 187 -61.06 -10.28 -39.82
C GLU A 187 -59.57 -10.16 -40.16
N SER A 188 -59.23 -9.95 -41.44
CA SER A 188 -57.84 -9.73 -41.87
C SER A 188 -57.22 -8.53 -41.15
N ALA A 189 -57.91 -7.39 -41.11
CA ALA A 189 -57.44 -6.21 -40.40
C ALA A 189 -57.23 -6.46 -38.89
N SER A 190 -58.11 -7.25 -38.26
CA SER A 190 -57.97 -7.62 -36.84
C SER A 190 -56.77 -8.55 -36.59
N ARG A 191 -56.47 -9.44 -37.55
CA ARG A 191 -55.29 -10.31 -37.51
C ARG A 191 -54.01 -9.49 -37.64
N ASP A 192 -53.98 -8.53 -38.56
CA ASP A 192 -52.83 -7.63 -38.75
C ASP A 192 -52.59 -6.77 -37.51
N ASN A 193 -53.66 -6.26 -36.87
CA ASN A 193 -53.57 -5.51 -35.62
C ASN A 193 -52.97 -6.34 -34.48
N LEU A 194 -53.37 -7.61 -34.35
CA LEU A 194 -52.79 -8.52 -33.36
C LEU A 194 -51.30 -8.77 -33.63
N GLN A 195 -50.92 -8.97 -34.89
CA GLN A 195 -49.53 -9.15 -35.28
C GLN A 195 -48.69 -7.91 -34.97
N LEU A 196 -49.23 -6.71 -35.25
CA LEU A 196 -48.59 -5.44 -34.93
C LEU A 196 -48.36 -5.28 -33.43
N ALA A 197 -49.38 -5.53 -32.59
CA ALA A 197 -49.28 -5.44 -31.14
C ALA A 197 -48.22 -6.42 -30.58
N ARG A 198 -48.16 -7.64 -31.11
CA ARG A 198 -47.13 -8.63 -30.75
C ARG A 198 -45.73 -8.20 -31.18
N ALA A 199 -45.59 -7.64 -32.37
CA ALA A 199 -44.31 -7.12 -32.85
C ALA A 199 -43.81 -5.95 -31.99
N GLN A 200 -44.70 -5.01 -31.64
CA GLN A 200 -44.39 -3.90 -30.74
C GLN A 200 -43.90 -4.40 -29.37
N LEU A 201 -44.58 -5.38 -28.76
CA LEU A 201 -44.12 -5.98 -27.50
C LEU A 201 -42.72 -6.61 -27.64
N ALA A 202 -42.47 -7.33 -28.74
CA ALA A 202 -41.16 -7.94 -28.99
C ALA A 202 -40.05 -6.88 -29.12
N THR A 203 -40.31 -5.80 -29.85
CA THR A 203 -39.38 -4.66 -29.97
C THR A 203 -39.13 -3.99 -28.62
N THR A 204 -40.17 -3.73 -27.82
CA THR A 204 -40.02 -3.12 -26.49
C THR A 204 -39.21 -3.99 -25.54
N LYS A 205 -39.43 -5.31 -25.56
CA LYS A 205 -38.63 -6.28 -24.79
C LYS A 205 -37.17 -6.30 -25.24
N ALA A 206 -36.91 -6.30 -26.55
CA ALA A 206 -35.55 -6.29 -27.09
C ALA A 206 -34.82 -5.00 -26.71
N ASN A 207 -35.47 -3.84 -26.85
CA ASN A 207 -34.91 -2.55 -26.44
C ASN A 207 -34.59 -2.52 -24.94
N ARG A 208 -35.49 -3.06 -24.12
CA ARG A 208 -35.28 -3.13 -22.67
C ARG A 208 -34.07 -4.02 -22.33
N ALA A 209 -33.98 -5.20 -22.92
CA ALA A 209 -32.85 -6.12 -22.72
C ALA A 209 -31.51 -5.49 -23.15
N TYR A 210 -31.51 -4.75 -24.26
CA TYR A 210 -30.33 -4.02 -24.73
C TYR A 210 -29.88 -2.94 -23.73
N LEU A 211 -30.82 -2.14 -23.19
CA LEU A 211 -30.52 -1.14 -22.17
C LEU A 211 -30.00 -1.79 -20.88
N GLU A 212 -30.60 -2.90 -20.45
CA GLU A 212 -30.13 -3.70 -19.31
C GLU A 212 -28.70 -4.20 -19.48
N GLN A 213 -28.36 -4.68 -20.67
CA GLN A 213 -27.00 -5.10 -20.99
C GLN A 213 -26.02 -3.92 -20.96
N LYS A 214 -26.41 -2.78 -21.55
CA LYS A 214 -25.58 -1.57 -21.57
C LYS A 214 -25.31 -1.06 -20.16
N ASP A 215 -26.34 -0.97 -19.32
CA ASP A 215 -26.20 -0.52 -17.94
C ASP A 215 -25.37 -1.49 -17.11
N ARG A 216 -25.53 -2.81 -17.32
CA ARG A 216 -24.69 -3.82 -16.67
C ARG A 216 -23.20 -3.63 -17.01
N LEU A 217 -22.89 -3.39 -18.29
CA LEU A 217 -21.51 -3.13 -18.73
C LEU A 217 -20.96 -1.84 -18.12
N GLU A 218 -21.75 -0.78 -18.04
CA GLU A 218 -21.32 0.47 -17.44
C GLU A 218 -21.06 0.31 -15.93
N ILE A 219 -21.96 -0.39 -15.21
CA ILE A 219 -21.77 -0.72 -13.79
C ILE A 219 -20.50 -1.56 -13.60
N GLU A 220 -20.24 -2.54 -14.46
CA GLU A 220 -19.04 -3.38 -14.39
C GLU A 220 -17.77 -2.57 -14.63
N LYS A 221 -17.77 -1.68 -15.63
CA LYS A 221 -16.68 -0.74 -15.92
C LYS A 221 -16.41 0.18 -14.73
N GLN A 222 -17.46 0.76 -14.13
CA GLN A 222 -17.33 1.60 -12.95
C GLN A 222 -16.78 0.81 -11.75
N LYS A 223 -17.24 -0.43 -11.54
CA LYS A 223 -16.69 -1.34 -10.51
C LYS A 223 -15.22 -1.65 -10.74
N PHE A 224 -14.80 -1.82 -12.00
CA PHE A 224 -13.40 -2.06 -12.34
C PHE A 224 -12.52 -0.84 -12.03
N ILE A 225 -12.88 0.35 -12.54
CA ILE A 225 -12.16 1.60 -12.27
C ILE A 225 -12.06 1.85 -10.76
N ARG A 226 -13.16 1.60 -10.05
CA ARG A 226 -13.23 1.70 -8.59
C ARG A 226 -12.25 0.77 -7.90
N ARG A 227 -12.20 -0.51 -8.32
CA ARG A 227 -11.27 -1.49 -7.75
C ARG A 227 -9.81 -1.10 -7.97
N GLU A 228 -9.47 -0.70 -9.19
CA GLU A 228 -8.13 -0.22 -9.54
C GLU A 228 -7.73 0.99 -8.68
N ALA A 229 -8.65 1.96 -8.53
CA ALA A 229 -8.38 3.15 -7.75
C ALA A 229 -8.27 2.88 -6.23
N MET A 230 -8.89 1.83 -5.71
CA MET A 230 -8.69 1.37 -4.32
C MET A 230 -7.36 0.65 -4.16
N GLN A 231 -7.00 -0.22 -5.10
CA GLN A 231 -5.72 -0.92 -5.09
C GLN A 231 -4.53 0.07 -5.14
N ASN A 232 -4.62 1.09 -5.98
CA ASN A 232 -3.58 2.12 -6.07
C ASN A 232 -3.42 2.88 -4.75
N LEU A 233 -4.53 3.14 -4.03
CA LEU A 233 -4.49 3.78 -2.72
C LEU A 233 -3.80 2.88 -1.70
N GLU A 234 -4.18 1.60 -1.65
CA GLU A 234 -3.59 0.61 -0.75
C GLU A 234 -2.07 0.48 -0.95
N ILE A 235 -1.63 0.44 -2.21
CA ILE A 235 -0.20 0.42 -2.56
C ILE A 235 0.50 1.69 -2.04
N GLN A 236 -0.10 2.87 -2.21
CA GLN A 236 0.46 4.12 -1.71
C GLN A 236 0.56 4.15 -0.18
N GLN A 237 -0.46 3.66 0.52
CA GLN A 237 -0.44 3.54 1.98
C GLN A 237 0.67 2.58 2.44
N ALA A 238 0.80 1.41 1.82
CA ALA A 238 1.85 0.44 2.14
C ALA A 238 3.26 1.01 1.91
N GLN A 239 3.47 1.76 0.83
CA GLN A 239 4.75 2.43 0.56
C GLN A 239 5.10 3.47 1.63
N LEU A 240 4.14 4.30 2.04
CA LEU A 240 4.36 5.29 3.09
C LEU A 240 4.65 4.64 4.44
N GLN A 241 3.95 3.56 4.78
CA GLN A 241 4.21 2.80 6.00
C GLN A 241 5.62 2.18 6.00
N ALA A 242 6.04 1.60 4.88
CA ALA A 242 7.39 1.06 4.74
C ALA A 242 8.47 2.16 4.87
N ASN A 243 8.23 3.33 4.27
CA ASN A 243 9.13 4.48 4.40
C ASN A 243 9.22 4.97 5.85
N LEU A 244 8.09 5.01 6.55
CA LEU A 244 8.03 5.41 7.96
C LEU A 244 8.82 4.45 8.85
N GLN A 245 8.63 3.14 8.68
CA GLN A 245 9.39 2.11 9.42
C GLN A 245 10.90 2.22 9.14
N SER A 246 11.28 2.47 7.89
CA SER A 246 12.69 2.68 7.52
C SER A 246 13.30 3.89 8.23
N ILE A 247 12.60 5.02 8.27
CA ILE A 247 13.05 6.24 8.96
C ILE A 247 13.10 6.04 10.47
N GLU A 248 12.11 5.35 11.06
CA GLU A 248 12.11 5.05 12.49
C GLU A 248 13.32 4.18 12.87
N LYS A 249 13.63 3.16 12.06
CA LYS A 249 14.84 2.36 12.25
C LYS A 249 16.11 3.21 12.17
N GLN A 250 16.26 4.04 11.13
CA GLN A 250 17.42 4.92 10.99
C GLN A 250 17.56 5.89 12.16
N THR A 251 16.43 6.37 12.70
CA THR A 251 16.42 7.26 13.87
C THR A 251 16.92 6.53 15.11
N ILE A 252 16.42 5.32 15.38
CA ILE A 252 16.86 4.48 16.49
C ILE A 252 18.35 4.15 16.36
N ASP A 253 18.81 3.77 15.17
CA ASP A 253 20.21 3.44 14.92
C ASP A 253 21.11 4.67 15.19
N SER A 254 20.70 5.86 14.75
CA SER A 254 21.43 7.12 14.99
C SER A 254 21.44 7.51 16.47
N GLU A 255 20.33 7.28 17.19
CA GLU A 255 20.22 7.52 18.63
C GLU A 255 21.12 6.56 19.43
N GLN A 256 21.19 5.30 19.02
CA GLN A 256 22.11 4.33 19.62
C GLN A 256 23.58 4.68 19.36
N GLN A 257 23.91 5.14 18.15
CA GLN A 257 25.27 5.65 17.86
C GLN A 257 25.59 6.86 18.73
N LEU A 258 24.68 7.83 18.83
CA LEU A 258 24.86 9.02 19.67
C LEU A 258 25.08 8.65 21.14
N ALA A 259 24.35 7.67 21.67
CA ALA A 259 24.51 7.17 23.03
C ALA A 259 25.86 6.45 23.28
N ARG A 260 26.46 5.88 22.23
CA ARG A 260 27.80 5.26 22.28
C ARG A 260 28.92 6.31 22.16
N THR A 261 28.67 7.43 21.48
CA THR A 261 29.62 8.54 21.37
C THR A 261 29.75 9.29 22.71
N ARG A 262 30.61 8.78 23.60
CA ARG A 262 30.82 9.33 24.95
C ARG A 262 32.02 10.26 25.02
N VAL A 263 31.99 11.15 26.01
CA VAL A 263 33.15 11.98 26.41
C VAL A 263 34.00 11.17 27.37
N VAL A 264 35.27 10.95 27.03
CA VAL A 264 36.22 10.24 27.90
C VAL A 264 36.90 11.25 28.81
N ARG A 265 36.77 11.05 30.12
CA ARG A 265 37.35 11.91 31.16
C ARG A 265 38.48 11.22 31.91
N ALA A 266 39.41 12.00 32.44
CA ALA A 266 40.50 11.53 33.27
C ALA A 266 39.97 11.03 34.62
N SER A 267 40.23 9.78 34.97
CA SER A 267 39.84 9.20 36.26
C SER A 267 40.73 9.68 37.41
N PHE A 268 41.91 10.22 37.11
CA PHE A 268 42.94 10.64 38.06
C PHE A 268 43.67 11.88 37.53
N ALA A 269 44.34 12.60 38.42
CA ALA A 269 45.20 13.74 38.07
C ALA A 269 46.61 13.24 37.74
N GLY A 270 47.33 13.95 36.89
CA GLY A 270 48.70 13.59 36.48
C GLY A 270 49.21 14.40 35.31
N THR A 271 50.39 14.04 34.79
CA THR A 271 50.98 14.64 33.59
C THR A 271 50.97 13.63 32.45
N VAL A 272 50.51 14.03 31.26
CA VAL A 272 50.52 13.16 30.08
C VAL A 272 51.98 12.96 29.63
N GLU A 273 52.52 11.76 29.80
CA GLU A 273 53.91 11.42 29.45
C GLU A 273 54.07 11.27 27.93
N LYS A 274 53.25 10.41 27.33
CA LYS A 274 53.29 10.12 25.88
C LYS A 274 51.94 9.67 25.34
N ILE A 275 51.73 9.92 24.05
CA ILE A 275 50.54 9.53 23.29
C ILE A 275 51.01 8.65 22.12
N ILE A 276 50.53 7.41 22.05
CA ILE A 276 50.86 6.44 21.01
C ILE A 276 49.61 6.18 20.16
N TRP A 277 49.75 6.32 18.86
CA TRP A 277 48.71 5.98 17.88
C TRP A 277 48.89 4.50 17.50
N GLU A 278 48.03 3.61 18.01
CA GLU A 278 48.20 2.15 17.86
C GLU A 278 47.70 1.67 16.50
N SER A 279 46.51 2.08 16.09
CA SER A 279 45.91 1.66 14.82
C SER A 279 44.93 2.68 14.29
N GLN A 280 44.77 2.68 12.97
CA GLN A 280 43.76 3.48 12.27
C GLN A 280 43.02 2.56 11.30
N THR A 281 41.71 2.43 11.54
CA THR A 281 40.74 1.89 10.59
C THR A 281 40.00 3.06 9.94
N ASN A 282 39.28 2.83 8.83
CA ASN A 282 38.62 3.89 8.05
C ASN A 282 37.81 4.90 8.90
N ASP A 283 37.16 4.43 9.97
CA ASP A 283 36.29 5.27 10.81
C ASP A 283 36.73 5.36 12.29
N GLU A 284 37.83 4.71 12.67
CA GLU A 284 38.24 4.61 14.07
C GLU A 284 39.76 4.60 14.26
N ILE A 285 40.24 5.46 15.15
CA ILE A 285 41.65 5.60 15.53
C ILE A 285 41.79 5.16 16.99
N SER A 286 42.62 4.16 17.24
CA SER A 286 42.96 3.70 18.59
C SER A 286 44.19 4.44 19.11
N VAL A 287 44.02 5.18 20.19
CA VAL A 287 45.07 5.97 20.83
C VAL A 287 45.29 5.48 22.24
N VAL A 288 46.57 5.31 22.60
CA VAL A 288 46.99 4.99 23.97
C VAL A 288 47.71 6.17 24.58
N ILE A 289 47.25 6.56 25.76
CA ILE A 289 47.75 7.70 26.51
C ILE A 289 48.36 7.17 27.80
N PHE A 290 49.61 7.53 28.06
CA PHE A 290 50.30 7.24 29.32
C PHE A 290 50.29 8.50 30.16
N ILE A 291 49.80 8.38 31.39
CA ILE A 291 49.72 9.48 32.34
C ILE A 291 50.54 9.10 33.57
N ASP A 292 51.49 9.95 33.90
CA ASP A 292 52.31 9.87 35.10
C ASP A 292 51.53 10.50 36.28
N VAL A 293 51.28 9.71 37.32
CA VAL A 293 50.51 10.10 38.50
C VAL A 293 51.43 10.57 39.63
N ALA A 294 52.74 10.30 39.52
CA ALA A 294 53.75 10.61 40.54
C ALA A 294 54.17 12.08 40.47
N GLY A 295 53.32 13.01 40.94
CA GLY A 295 53.74 14.42 40.97
C GLY A 295 52.85 15.49 41.56
N ASP A 296 51.70 15.18 42.18
CA ASP A 296 50.76 16.23 42.64
C ASP A 296 50.33 16.11 44.11
N ASP A 297 51.25 15.75 45.01
CA ASP A 297 51.06 15.80 46.48
C ASP A 297 51.58 17.11 47.12
N SER A 298 51.73 18.19 46.35
CA SER A 298 52.30 19.46 46.85
C SER A 298 51.39 20.68 46.74
N GLN A 299 50.08 20.51 46.91
CA GLN A 299 49.18 21.62 47.28
C GLN A 299 48.14 21.21 48.32
N SER A 300 48.58 21.06 49.57
CA SER A 300 47.69 21.25 50.74
C SER A 300 47.27 22.72 50.80
N PRO A 301 45.97 23.05 50.98
CA PRO A 301 45.58 24.43 51.26
C PRO A 301 46.13 24.81 52.63
N LYS A 302 46.98 25.85 52.68
CA LYS A 302 47.28 26.52 53.94
C LYS A 302 46.03 27.29 54.37
N LEU A 303 45.50 26.90 55.53
CA LEU A 303 44.58 27.69 56.34
C LEU A 303 45.20 29.04 56.70
#